data_AF-A0A8X6T1I0-F1
#
_entry.id   AF-A0A8X6T1I0-F1
#
_cell.length_a   1.000
_cell.length_b   1.000
_cell.length_c   1.000
_cell.angle_alpha   90.00
_cell.angle_beta   90.00
_cell.angle_gamma   90.00
#
_symmetry.space_group_name_H-M   'P 1'
#
loop_
_entity.id
_entity.type
_entity.pdbx_description
1 polymer ?
#
loop_
_entity_poly.entity_id
_entity_poly.type
_entity_poly.pdbx_seq_one_letter_code
_entity_poly.pdbx_strand_id
1 'polypeptide(L)' 'MRKAVWAVYFHIRSSDEEPLHSFCPVGPNSWCKYQNQVVEDSVETFRHSNKLPVAVMDAIKPVFNDLSQPKLLQNV' A
#
# COMPACT_ATOMS: atom_id res chain seq x y z
N MET A 1 -7.13 6.37 10.01
CA MET A 1 -6.39 5.10 10.25
C MET A 1 -6.76 3.95 9.31
N ARG A 2 -8.05 3.63 9.06
CA ARG A 2 -8.43 2.49 8.19
C ARG A 2 -7.74 2.48 6.82
N LYS A 3 -7.70 3.64 6.16
CA LYS A 3 -7.01 3.84 4.87
C LYS A 3 -5.52 3.48 4.95
N ALA A 4 -4.84 3.87 6.03
CA ALA A 4 -3.41 3.63 6.23
C ALA A 4 -3.10 2.14 6.45
N VAL A 5 -3.96 1.40 7.15
CA VAL A 5 -3.83 -0.06 7.31
C VAL A 5 -3.89 -0.76 5.94
N TRP A 6 -4.88 -0.41 5.13
CA TRP A 6 -5.00 -0.99 3.79
C TRP A 6 -3.91 -0.50 2.83
N ALA A 7 -3.37 0.71 3.02
CA ALA A 7 -2.23 1.18 2.26
C ALA A 7 -1.02 0.25 2.37
N VAL A 8 -0.74 -0.29 3.56
CA VAL A 8 0.36 -1.25 3.76
C VAL A 8 0.09 -2.55 3.00
N TYR A 9 -1.11 -3.12 3.11
CA TYR A 9 -1.48 -4.36 2.41
C TYR A 9 -1.31 -4.22 0.90
N PHE A 10 -1.92 -3.17 0.31
CA PHE A 10 -1.91 -2.97 -1.13
C PHE A 10 -0.54 -2.55 -1.65
N HIS A 11 0.25 -1.82 -0.86
CA HIS A 11 1.62 -1.47 -1.21
C HIS A 11 2.50 -2.72 -1.37
N ILE A 12 2.36 -3.71 -0.47
CA ILE A 12 3.13 -4.98 -0.52
C ILE A 12 2.65 -5.88 -1.67
N ARG A 13 1.34 -5.91 -1.96
CA ARG A 13 0.77 -6.68 -3.08
C ARG A 13 1.07 -6.05 -4.44
N SER A 14 1.40 -4.77 -4.47
CA SER A 14 1.58 -3.97 -5.68
C SER A 14 2.65 -4.54 -6.61
N SER A 15 2.48 -4.24 -7.88
CA SER A 15 3.07 -4.96 -8.99
C SER A 15 3.32 -4.00 -10.15
N ASP A 16 4.34 -4.23 -10.98
CA ASP A 16 4.53 -3.42 -12.21
C ASP A 16 3.33 -3.61 -13.15
N GLU A 17 2.81 -4.83 -13.24
CA GLU A 17 1.62 -5.18 -14.02
C GLU A 17 0.31 -4.69 -13.37
N GLU A 18 0.34 -4.43 -12.06
CA GLU A 18 -0.84 -4.03 -11.29
C GLU A 18 -0.43 -3.11 -10.13
N PRO A 19 -0.24 -1.80 -10.41
CA PRO A 19 0.16 -0.84 -9.39
C PRO A 19 -1.01 -0.49 -8.47
N LEU A 20 -0.84 -0.62 -7.15
CA LEU A 20 -1.91 -0.55 -6.15
C LEU A 20 -1.64 0.49 -5.07
N HIS A 21 -1.23 1.68 -5.49
CA HIS A 21 -0.82 2.75 -4.58
C HIS A 21 -1.95 3.72 -4.21
N SER A 22 -3.19 3.46 -4.60
CA SER A 22 -4.34 4.36 -4.40
C SER A 22 -4.66 4.64 -2.92
N PHE A 23 -4.28 3.73 -2.02
CA PHE A 23 -4.45 3.92 -0.57
C PHE A 23 -3.27 4.66 0.08
N CYS A 24 -2.11 4.73 -0.57
CA CYS A 24 -0.93 5.41 -0.06
C CYS A 24 -1.15 6.92 0.06
N PRO A 25 -0.45 7.61 0.97
CA PRO A 25 -0.44 9.07 0.98
C PRO A 25 0.16 9.60 -0.32
N VAL A 26 -0.38 10.72 -0.80
CA VAL A 26 0.10 11.40 -2.02
C VAL A 26 1.04 12.54 -1.64
N GLY A 27 1.85 12.99 -2.60
CA GLY A 27 2.74 14.14 -2.44
C GLY A 27 4.21 13.75 -2.19
N PRO A 28 5.12 14.73 -2.23
CA PRO A 28 6.58 14.50 -2.20
C PRO A 28 7.09 13.98 -0.86
N ASN A 29 6.30 14.11 0.20
CA ASN A 29 6.60 13.61 1.55
C ASN A 29 5.97 12.24 1.80
N SER A 30 5.47 11.56 0.76
CA SER A 30 4.92 10.22 0.92
C SER A 30 6.04 9.25 1.28
N TRP A 31 5.75 8.33 2.20
CA TRP A 31 6.60 7.16 2.39
C TRP A 31 6.53 6.20 1.18
N CYS A 32 5.51 6.33 0.35
CA CYS A 32 5.34 5.54 -0.86
C CYS A 32 6.18 6.14 -2.00
N LYS A 33 7.28 5.46 -2.34
CA LYS A 33 8.18 5.87 -3.43
C LYS A 33 7.48 6.02 -4.78
N TYR A 34 6.47 5.19 -5.06
CA TYR A 34 5.67 5.33 -6.28
C TYR A 34 4.96 6.69 -6.31
N GLN A 35 4.34 7.11 -5.20
CA GLN A 35 3.64 8.39 -5.12
C GLN A 35 4.60 9.59 -5.20
N ASN A 36 5.83 9.45 -4.70
CA ASN A 36 6.87 10.47 -4.91
C ASN A 36 7.22 10.60 -6.39
N GLN A 37 7.42 9.49 -7.10
CA GLN A 37 7.74 9.52 -8.53
C GLN A 37 6.58 10.01 -9.41
N VAL A 38 5.33 9.82 -8.99
CA VAL A 38 4.17 10.45 -9.64
C VAL A 38 4.27 11.98 -9.58
N VAL A 39 4.75 12.54 -8.46
CA VAL A 39 4.95 13.99 -8.32
C VAL A 39 6.14 14.49 -9.15
N GLU A 40 7.18 13.67 -9.27
CA GLU A 40 8.39 13.97 -10.04
C GLU A 40 8.25 13.70 -11.55
N ASP A 41 7.07 13.24 -12.02
CA ASP A 41 6.81 12.83 -13.40
C ASP A 41 7.79 11.74 -13.91
N SER A 42 8.17 10.82 -13.01
CA SER A 42 9.20 9.80 -13.25
C SER A 42 8.71 8.35 -13.04
N VAL A 43 7.39 8.15 -12.89
CA VAL A 43 6.76 6.86 -12.56
C VAL A 43 7.07 5.75 -13.58
N GLU A 44 7.34 6.11 -14.84
CA GLU A 44 7.72 5.20 -15.93
C GLU A 44 8.99 4.38 -15.60
N THR A 45 9.85 4.93 -14.75
CA THR A 45 11.11 4.30 -14.30
C THR A 45 10.95 3.50 -13.02
N PHE A 46 9.79 3.57 -12.36
CA PHE A 46 9.51 2.84 -11.13
C PHE A 46 9.49 1.34 -11.40
N ARG A 47 10.17 0.55 -10.56
CA ARG A 47 10.09 -0.91 -10.59
C ARG A 47 9.83 -1.46 -9.19
N HIS A 48 8.87 -2.36 -9.08
CA HIS A 48 8.56 -3.03 -7.82
C HIS A 48 9.65 -4.06 -7.49
N SER A 49 10.34 -3.87 -6.37
CA SER A 49 11.51 -4.69 -6.03
C SER A 49 11.21 -5.96 -5.23
N ASN A 50 10.04 -6.08 -4.60
CA ASN A 50 9.71 -7.23 -3.75
C ASN A 50 8.20 -7.43 -3.65
N LYS A 51 7.69 -8.60 -4.08
CA LYS A 51 6.29 -8.99 -3.91
C LYS A 51 6.24 -10.25 -3.07
N LEU A 52 5.43 -10.26 -2.01
CA LEU A 52 5.08 -11.53 -1.36
C LEU A 52 4.24 -12.37 -2.33
N PRO A 53 4.35 -13.71 -2.31
CA PRO A 53 3.48 -14.56 -3.12
C PRO A 53 2.00 -14.27 -2.83
N VAL A 54 1.15 -14.36 -3.85
CA VAL A 54 -0.29 -14.10 -3.72
C VAL A 54 -0.92 -14.95 -2.61
N ALA A 55 -0.52 -16.22 -2.49
CA ALA A 55 -0.99 -17.10 -1.43
C ALA A 55 -0.69 -16.57 -0.01
N VAL A 56 0.47 -15.91 0.19
CA VAL A 56 0.82 -15.28 1.47
C VAL A 56 -0.05 -14.04 1.69
N MET A 57 -0.23 -13.21 0.67
CA MET A 57 -1.10 -12.02 0.76
C MET A 57 -2.53 -12.41 1.11
N ASP A 58 -3.08 -13.43 0.46
CA ASP A 58 -4.43 -13.92 0.73
C ASP A 58 -4.55 -14.48 2.15
N ALA A 59 -3.53 -15.22 2.63
CA ALA A 59 -3.52 -15.75 3.99
C ALA A 59 -3.50 -14.66 5.07
N ILE A 60 -2.81 -13.53 4.84
CA ILE A 60 -2.72 -12.43 5.82
C ILE A 60 -3.81 -11.37 5.66
N LYS A 61 -4.57 -11.37 4.56
CA LYS A 61 -5.65 -10.40 4.31
C LYS A 61 -6.68 -10.31 5.45
N PRO A 62 -7.13 -11.41 6.08
CA PRO A 62 -8.05 -11.33 7.22
C PRO A 62 -7.46 -10.53 8.40
N VAL A 63 -6.16 -10.64 8.65
CA VAL A 63 -5.47 -9.86 9.70
C VAL A 63 -5.56 -8.37 9.41
N PHE A 64 -5.33 -7.95 8.16
CA PHE A 64 -5.50 -6.54 7.77
C PHE A 64 -6.95 -6.08 7.88
N ASN A 65 -7.92 -6.94 7.57
CA ASN A 65 -9.32 -6.62 7.78
C ASN A 65 -9.63 -6.37 9.25
N ASP A 66 -9.17 -7.24 10.15
CA ASP A 66 -9.35 -7.11 11.59
C ASP A 66 -8.68 -5.84 12.11
N LEU A 67 -7.44 -5.57 11.74
CA LEU A 67 -6.72 -4.34 12.09
C LEU A 67 -7.39 -3.07 11.54
N SER A 68 -8.22 -3.20 10.50
CA SER A 68 -8.94 -2.07 9.90
C SER A 68 -10.28 -1.76 10.59
N GLN A 69 -10.69 -2.57 11.57
CA GLN A 69 -11.96 -2.42 12.26
C GLN A 69 -12.00 -1.12 13.08
N PRO A 70 -13.08 -0.31 12.97
CA PRO A 70 -13.18 0.97 13.70
C PRO A 70 -12.92 0.86 15.19
N LYS A 71 -13.36 -0.24 15.83
CA LYS A 71 -13.16 -0.49 17.26
C LYS A 71 -11.69 -0.53 17.68
N LEU A 72 -10.79 -1.03 16.82
CA LEU A 72 -9.35 -1.07 17.08
C LEU A 72 -8.63 0.24 16.71
N LEU A 73 -9.31 1.10 15.96
CA LEU A 73 -8.77 2.36 15.46
C LEU A 73 -9.34 3.58 16.19
N GLN A 74 -10.17 3.35 17.21
CA GLN A 74 -10.62 4.39 18.12
C GLN A 74 -9.45 4.80 19.01
N ASN A 75 -9.22 6.10 19.15
CA ASN A 75 -8.19 6.73 19.98
C ASN A 75 -6.75 6.72 19.46
N VAL A 76 -6.55 6.64 18.13
CA VAL A 76 -5.26 6.92 17.46
C VAL A 76 -5.34 8.24 16.69
#